data_AF-A0A2S8F4N6-F1
#
_entry.id   AF-A0A2S8F4N6-F1
#
_cell.length_a   1.000
_cell.length_b   1.000
_cell.length_c   1.000
_cell.angle_alpha   90.00
_cell.angle_beta   90.00
_cell.angle_gamma   90.00
#
_symmetry.space_group_name_H-M   'P 1'
#
loop_
_entity.id
_entity.type
_entity.pdbx_description
1 polymer ?
#
loop_
_entity_poly.entity_id
_entity_poly.type
_entity_poly.pdbx_seq_one_letter_code
_entity_poly.pdbx_strand_id
1 'polypeptide(L)'
;MNSETRDNLTLHSAMRIAVGMTVCLLFGATSAQAQYQGQYPPPIQEPPPYQEAYHRDLNSIIPGDEYNGPRPTFGLTGVSHLEQVQDEGLPFPDRPIEVSEYELSQDPWCPPGNDYWHWQLLPTGQIFRTFLASGQESRLAVKIGDLSGFRGTTILDGNLGGRFGVVRFGNDDPFLPQGVQWDVEGSAKVRLDIPNDVDVRSADFRAGTQLTWSYRDAPNHRTRFGYYHLSSHLGDEFLLKNPTYDRLNYSRDVIILGHSVFLSERTRVYGQVGWAFFTTVSQPWELETGFEWAPTQPTGFRGEPFFAIDGRIRQELDWGGAFTVQTGWAWIGDDAGHLLRIGLQYYNGASSQLSFYQKWEQQVGFGIWYDF
;
A
#
# COMPACT_ATOMS: atom_id res chain seq x y z
N MET A 1 -16.63 19.80 34.79
CA MET A 1 -16.65 19.56 33.32
C MET A 1 -16.16 18.15 33.12
N ASN A 2 -17.04 17.25 32.68
CA ASN A 2 -16.78 15.82 32.60
C ASN A 2 -15.76 15.50 31.50
N SER A 3 -15.00 14.41 31.65
CA SER A 3 -13.99 13.94 30.70
C SER A 3 -14.54 13.80 29.28
N GLU A 4 -15.78 13.31 29.13
CA GLU A 4 -16.47 13.18 27.84
C GLU A 4 -16.58 14.50 27.04
N THR A 5 -16.72 15.64 27.73
CA THR A 5 -16.82 16.94 27.04
C THR A 5 -15.45 17.44 26.56
N ARG A 6 -14.37 17.06 27.24
CA ARG A 6 -12.99 17.37 26.81
C ARG A 6 -12.61 16.53 25.59
N ASP A 7 -12.92 15.24 25.62
CA ASP A 7 -12.53 14.29 24.56
C ASP A 7 -13.19 14.63 23.21
N ASN A 8 -14.47 15.02 23.24
CA ASN A 8 -15.22 15.46 22.07
C ASN A 8 -14.69 16.78 21.46
N LEU A 9 -14.21 17.73 22.29
CA LEU A 9 -13.62 18.98 21.80
C LEU A 9 -12.23 18.75 21.17
N THR A 10 -11.45 17.83 21.72
CA THR A 10 -10.12 17.48 21.20
C THR A 10 -10.19 16.69 19.90
N LEU A 11 -11.14 15.76 19.76
CA LEU A 11 -11.35 15.00 18.53
C LEU A 11 -11.76 15.90 17.36
N HIS A 12 -12.71 16.83 17.58
CA HIS A 12 -13.10 17.81 16.56
C HIS A 12 -11.94 18.70 16.11
N SER A 13 -11.04 19.05 17.04
CA SER A 13 -9.87 19.88 16.74
C SER A 13 -8.82 19.10 15.94
N ALA A 14 -8.53 17.85 16.32
CA ALA A 14 -7.63 16.97 15.58
C ALA A 14 -8.13 16.70 14.15
N MET A 15 -9.43 16.44 13.99
CA MET A 15 -10.07 16.23 12.70
C MET A 15 -9.96 17.48 11.80
N ARG A 16 -10.16 18.69 12.36
CA ARG A 16 -9.99 19.95 11.61
C ARG A 16 -8.56 20.17 11.13
N ILE A 17 -7.56 19.88 11.95
CA ILE A 17 -6.14 20.02 11.59
C ILE A 17 -5.79 19.02 10.48
N ALA A 18 -6.19 17.76 10.61
CA ALA A 18 -5.88 16.73 9.63
C ALA A 18 -6.60 16.93 8.28
N VAL A 19 -7.86 17.37 8.31
CA VAL A 19 -8.60 17.80 7.10
C VAL A 19 -7.90 19.00 6.46
N GLY A 20 -7.46 19.97 7.26
CA GLY A 20 -6.69 21.13 6.77
C GLY A 20 -5.41 20.73 6.02
N MET A 21 -4.62 19.80 6.57
CA MET A 21 -3.39 19.31 5.92
C MET A 21 -3.68 18.57 4.61
N THR A 22 -4.72 17.74 4.58
CA THR A 22 -5.15 17.02 3.36
C THR A 22 -5.59 18.01 2.27
N VAL A 23 -6.35 19.04 2.65
CA VAL A 23 -6.78 20.11 1.74
C VAL A 23 -5.59 20.92 1.22
N CYS A 24 -4.60 21.24 2.06
CA CYS A 24 -3.37 21.92 1.62
C CYS A 24 -2.56 21.10 0.60
N LEU A 25 -2.49 19.77 0.76
CA LEU A 25 -1.82 18.89 -0.20
C LEU A 25 -2.58 18.78 -1.53
N LEU A 26 -3.92 18.74 -1.48
CA LEU A 26 -4.76 18.81 -2.68
C LEU A 26 -4.52 20.10 -3.47
N PHE A 27 -4.44 21.25 -2.80
CA PHE A 27 -4.15 22.54 -3.47
C PHE A 27 -2.68 22.68 -3.91
N GLY A 28 -1.72 22.09 -3.18
CA GLY A 28 -0.31 22.06 -3.59
C GLY A 28 -0.06 21.21 -4.84
N ALA A 29 -0.81 20.13 -5.04
CA ALA A 29 -0.74 19.34 -6.27
C ALA A 29 -1.27 20.12 -7.49
N THR A 30 -2.36 20.89 -7.31
CA THR A 30 -2.93 21.71 -8.40
C THR A 30 -1.98 22.82 -8.89
N SER A 31 -1.13 23.38 -8.03
CA SER A 31 -0.17 24.42 -8.43
C SER A 31 1.03 23.85 -9.21
N ALA A 32 1.48 22.63 -8.88
CA ALA A 32 2.47 21.91 -9.69
C ALA A 32 1.90 21.55 -11.09
N GLN A 33 0.61 21.21 -11.16
CA GLN A 33 -0.09 20.86 -12.41
C GLN A 33 -0.32 22.09 -13.32
N ALA A 34 -0.56 23.27 -12.73
CA ALA A 34 -0.67 24.53 -13.48
C ALA A 34 0.65 24.96 -14.15
N GLN A 35 1.80 24.63 -13.57
CA GLN A 35 3.11 24.86 -14.22
C GLN A 35 3.37 23.91 -15.39
N TYR A 36 2.73 22.73 -15.42
CA TYR A 36 2.94 21.72 -16.47
C TYR A 36 2.00 21.85 -17.66
N GLN A 37 0.81 22.46 -17.49
CA GLN A 37 -0.15 22.68 -18.58
C GLN A 37 0.17 23.87 -19.50
N GLY A 38 1.14 24.72 -19.15
CA GLY A 38 1.51 25.91 -19.93
C GLY A 38 2.35 25.69 -21.19
N GLN A 39 2.63 24.44 -21.59
CA GLN A 39 3.62 24.12 -22.64
C GLN A 39 3.09 23.38 -23.89
N TYR A 40 1.78 23.38 -24.15
CA TYR A 40 1.26 22.83 -25.41
C TYR A 40 1.03 23.94 -26.46
N PRO A 41 1.72 23.92 -27.61
CA PRO A 41 1.33 24.76 -28.74
C PRO A 41 -0.03 24.28 -29.30
N PRO A 42 -0.82 25.18 -29.93
CA PRO A 42 -2.14 24.84 -30.45
C PRO A 42 -2.06 23.80 -31.61
N PRO A 43 -3.16 23.08 -31.90
CA PRO A 43 -3.18 22.04 -32.93
C PRO A 43 -2.92 22.65 -34.32
N ILE A 44 -1.96 22.08 -35.04
CA ILE A 44 -1.67 22.44 -36.43
C ILE A 44 -2.80 21.89 -37.30
N GLN A 45 -3.54 22.77 -37.96
CA GLN A 45 -4.46 22.39 -39.04
C GLN A 45 -3.61 22.09 -40.29
N GLU A 46 -3.67 20.83 -40.73
CA GLU A 46 -2.97 20.21 -41.86
C GLU A 46 -1.56 19.66 -41.59
N PRO A 47 -1.28 18.39 -41.99
CA PRO A 47 0.06 17.82 -41.86
C PRO A 47 1.00 18.44 -42.90
N PRO A 48 2.23 18.85 -42.52
CA PRO A 48 3.20 19.33 -43.50
C PRO A 48 3.65 18.19 -44.41
N PRO A 49 4.08 18.49 -45.66
CA PRO A 49 4.59 17.48 -46.57
C PRO A 49 5.86 16.83 -45.99
N TYR A 50 5.96 15.52 -46.17
CA TYR A 50 7.08 14.66 -45.74
C TYR A 50 8.43 15.38 -45.82
N GLN A 51 8.94 15.81 -44.66
CA GLN A 51 10.34 16.17 -44.47
C GLN A 51 11.05 15.01 -43.79
N GLU A 52 12.24 14.72 -44.31
CA GLU A 52 13.11 13.60 -44.01
C GLU A 52 13.22 13.29 -42.52
N ALA A 53 13.20 12.00 -42.21
CA ALA A 53 13.40 11.47 -40.88
C ALA A 53 14.66 12.10 -40.24
N TYR A 54 14.45 12.85 -39.16
CA TYR A 54 15.51 13.09 -38.19
C TYR A 54 15.89 11.74 -37.61
N HIS A 55 16.92 11.10 -38.18
CA HIS A 55 17.71 10.12 -37.49
C HIS A 55 18.35 10.83 -36.29
N ARG A 56 17.65 10.82 -35.14
CA ARG A 56 18.30 11.12 -33.87
C ARG A 56 19.22 9.94 -33.58
N ASP A 57 20.50 10.18 -33.73
CA ASP A 57 21.55 9.26 -33.32
C ASP A 57 21.43 9.01 -31.80
N LEU A 58 20.88 7.85 -31.45
CA LEU A 58 20.70 7.37 -30.08
C LEU A 58 22.04 7.21 -29.34
N ASN A 59 23.17 7.29 -30.04
CA ASN A 59 24.51 7.27 -29.45
C ASN A 59 24.96 8.63 -28.87
N SER A 60 24.19 9.71 -29.05
CA SER A 60 24.59 11.06 -28.63
C SER A 60 24.02 11.52 -27.27
N ILE A 61 23.21 10.71 -26.59
CA ILE A 61 22.59 11.05 -25.29
C ILE A 61 23.19 10.26 -24.10
N ILE A 62 24.10 9.32 -24.36
CA ILE A 62 24.82 8.60 -23.30
C ILE A 62 26.32 8.86 -23.47
N PRO A 63 26.95 9.69 -22.61
CA PRO A 63 28.39 9.59 -22.43
C PRO A 63 28.68 8.18 -21.93
N GLY A 64 29.37 7.40 -22.75
CA GLY A 64 29.88 6.10 -22.37
C GLY A 64 30.94 6.27 -21.28
N ASP A 65 30.56 6.03 -20.04
CA ASP A 65 31.50 5.70 -18.98
C ASP A 65 31.31 4.22 -18.64
N GLU A 66 32.32 3.41 -18.98
CA GLU A 66 32.52 2.11 -18.38
C GLU A 66 32.57 2.28 -16.85
N TYR A 67 31.51 1.86 -16.17
CA TYR A 67 31.48 1.84 -14.71
C TYR A 67 32.53 0.83 -14.18
N ASN A 68 33.68 1.34 -13.75
CA ASN A 68 34.76 0.60 -13.08
C ASN A 68 34.66 0.65 -11.54
N GLY A 69 33.46 0.90 -10.99
CA GLY A 69 33.22 0.86 -9.54
C GLY A 69 33.08 -0.58 -9.01
N PRO A 70 33.41 -0.84 -7.73
CA PRO A 70 33.25 -2.17 -7.15
C PRO A 70 31.78 -2.59 -7.19
N ARG A 71 31.50 -3.72 -7.84
CA ARG A 71 30.17 -4.34 -7.88
C ARG A 71 29.76 -4.73 -6.46
N PRO A 72 28.54 -4.41 -6.00
CA PRO A 72 28.10 -4.82 -4.67
C PRO A 72 28.04 -6.35 -4.60
N THR A 73 28.94 -6.91 -3.81
CA THR A 73 28.96 -8.32 -3.44
C THR A 73 28.06 -8.45 -2.22
N PHE A 74 26.94 -9.18 -2.33
CA PHE A 74 26.20 -9.65 -1.16
C PHE A 74 27.04 -10.72 -0.46
N GLY A 75 27.91 -10.28 0.44
CA GLY A 75 28.75 -11.13 1.28
C GLY A 75 28.18 -11.24 2.69
N LEU A 76 27.62 -12.41 3.00
CA LEU A 76 27.36 -12.90 4.35
C LEU A 76 28.70 -13.25 5.02
N THR A 77 29.38 -12.28 5.63
CA THR A 77 30.47 -12.56 6.60
C THR A 77 30.78 -11.32 7.42
N GLY A 78 30.59 -11.40 8.75
CA GLY A 78 30.97 -10.33 9.68
C GLY A 78 30.62 -10.60 11.14
N VAL A 79 30.79 -11.84 11.61
CA VAL A 79 30.86 -12.11 13.06
C VAL A 79 32.33 -12.02 13.47
N SER A 80 32.71 -10.96 14.18
CA SER A 80 33.74 -10.98 15.23
C SER A 80 34.02 -9.55 15.72
N HIS A 81 33.48 -9.19 16.87
CA HIS A 81 34.23 -8.50 17.93
C HIS A 81 33.37 -8.49 19.20
N LEU A 82 33.63 -9.46 20.07
CA LEU A 82 33.26 -9.41 21.48
C LEU A 82 34.25 -8.47 22.16
N GLU A 83 33.78 -7.30 22.56
CA GLU A 83 34.49 -6.48 23.54
C GLU A 83 34.04 -6.91 24.95
N GLN A 84 35.04 -7.24 25.74
CA GLN A 84 34.97 -7.79 27.07
C GLN A 84 34.62 -6.66 28.04
N VAL A 85 33.36 -6.59 28.50
CA VAL A 85 32.97 -5.66 29.57
C VAL A 85 33.33 -6.29 30.92
N GLN A 86 34.09 -5.53 31.70
CA GLN A 86 34.55 -5.83 33.04
C GLN A 86 33.38 -6.04 34.02
N ASP A 87 33.51 -7.09 34.81
CA ASP A 87 32.62 -7.53 35.87
C ASP A 87 32.81 -6.63 37.11
N GLU A 88 31.88 -5.71 37.35
CA GLU A 88 31.75 -5.00 38.63
C GLU A 88 30.45 -5.44 39.31
N GLY A 89 30.60 -6.18 40.41
CA GLY A 89 29.51 -6.82 41.14
C GLY A 89 28.49 -5.85 41.72
N LEU A 90 27.21 -6.15 41.50
CA LEU A 90 26.09 -5.43 42.12
C LEU A 90 25.56 -6.19 43.36
N PRO A 91 25.18 -5.49 44.44
CA PRO A 91 24.71 -6.11 45.68
C PRO A 91 23.23 -6.52 45.55
N PHE A 92 22.90 -7.77 45.87
CA PHE A 92 21.52 -8.20 46.07
C PHE A 92 20.99 -7.71 47.42
N PRO A 93 19.77 -7.12 47.50
CA PRO A 93 19.08 -6.97 48.76
C PRO A 93 18.17 -8.17 49.03
N ASP A 94 18.40 -8.83 50.17
CA ASP A 94 17.55 -9.84 50.80
C ASP A 94 16.22 -9.23 51.28
N ARG A 95 15.16 -9.28 50.46
CA ARG A 95 13.77 -9.07 50.93
C ARG A 95 12.80 -10.06 50.27
N PRO A 96 11.79 -10.57 51.00
CA PRO A 96 10.81 -11.49 50.44
C PRO A 96 10.03 -10.80 49.32
N ILE A 97 9.86 -11.49 48.20
CA ILE A 97 9.08 -11.05 47.04
C ILE A 97 7.64 -10.83 47.49
N GLU A 98 7.26 -9.57 47.67
CA GLU A 98 5.85 -9.17 47.68
C GLU A 98 5.29 -9.53 46.29
N VAL A 99 4.15 -10.22 46.29
CA VAL A 99 3.48 -10.70 45.07
C VAL A 99 3.24 -9.49 44.16
N SER A 100 4.07 -9.38 43.14
CA SER A 100 4.08 -8.28 42.18
C SER A 100 2.79 -8.29 41.36
N GLU A 101 2.39 -7.12 40.87
CA GLU A 101 1.25 -6.77 40.00
C GLU A 101 0.96 -7.70 38.79
N TYR A 102 1.78 -8.73 38.58
CA TYR A 102 1.68 -9.74 37.54
C TYR A 102 0.43 -10.62 37.67
N GLU A 103 -0.10 -10.88 38.88
CA GLU A 103 -1.31 -11.69 39.05
C GLU A 103 -2.63 -10.91 38.79
N LEU A 104 -2.59 -9.57 38.65
CA LEU A 104 -3.76 -8.75 38.31
C LEU A 104 -3.96 -8.57 36.79
N SER A 105 -3.12 -9.19 35.95
CA SER A 105 -3.10 -8.99 34.49
C SER A 105 -3.87 -10.02 33.66
N GLN A 106 -4.65 -10.92 34.29
CA GLN A 106 -5.35 -12.02 33.58
C GLN A 106 -6.86 -11.78 33.35
N ASP A 107 -7.26 -10.57 32.92
CA ASP A 107 -8.57 -10.36 32.29
C ASP A 107 -8.38 -10.16 30.78
N PRO A 108 -8.93 -11.04 29.91
CA PRO A 108 -8.80 -10.92 28.45
C PRO A 108 -9.50 -9.69 27.85
N TRP A 109 -10.22 -8.90 28.65
CA TRP A 109 -11.06 -7.80 28.17
C TRP A 109 -10.66 -6.38 28.69
N CYS A 110 -9.33 -6.11 28.88
CA CYS A 110 -8.59 -4.80 28.90
C CYS A 110 -7.99 -4.29 30.26
N PRO A 111 -6.99 -3.36 30.33
CA PRO A 111 -5.51 -3.50 30.12
C PRO A 111 -4.62 -2.73 31.17
N PRO A 112 -3.27 -2.60 30.98
CA PRO A 112 -2.66 -1.26 31.08
C PRO A 112 -1.56 -1.00 30.03
N GLY A 113 -1.96 -0.70 28.80
CA GLY A 113 -1.35 0.42 28.06
C GLY A 113 -2.27 1.61 28.27
N ASN A 114 -1.75 2.79 28.57
CA ASN A 114 -2.55 3.96 28.93
C ASN A 114 -3.71 4.16 27.94
N ASP A 115 -4.96 3.91 28.36
CA ASP A 115 -6.16 4.03 27.51
C ASP A 115 -6.53 5.51 27.27
N TYR A 116 -5.54 6.40 27.41
CA TYR A 116 -5.63 7.83 27.20
C TYR A 116 -5.14 8.14 25.80
N TRP A 117 -6.01 8.76 25.01
CA TRP A 117 -5.63 9.26 23.71
C TRP A 117 -4.63 10.41 23.86
N HIS A 118 -3.50 10.31 23.17
CA HIS A 118 -2.49 11.34 23.15
C HIS A 118 -1.88 11.43 21.75
N TRP A 119 -1.07 12.48 21.54
CA TRP A 119 -0.39 12.70 20.28
C TRP A 119 0.84 11.82 20.15
N GLN A 120 0.92 11.10 19.04
CA GLN A 120 2.05 10.26 18.64
C GLN A 120 2.58 10.77 17.30
N LEU A 121 3.89 11.00 17.22
CA LEU A 121 4.60 11.29 15.97
C LEU A 121 5.16 9.99 15.42
N LEU A 122 4.97 9.74 14.12
CA LEU A 122 5.37 8.49 13.45
C LEU A 122 4.88 7.23 14.22
N PRO A 123 3.56 7.10 14.44
CA PRO A 123 3.00 6.02 15.26
C PRO A 123 3.25 4.64 14.64
N THR A 124 3.41 3.62 15.48
CA THR A 124 3.46 2.21 15.08
C THR A 124 2.04 1.66 14.82
N GLY A 125 1.95 0.68 13.93
CA GLY A 125 0.68 0.10 13.50
C GLY A 125 -0.20 1.09 12.72
N GLN A 126 -1.31 0.60 12.20
CA GLN A 126 -2.20 1.40 11.36
C GLN A 126 -3.64 1.24 11.80
N ILE A 127 -4.35 2.36 11.96
CA ILE A 127 -5.76 2.32 12.35
C ILE A 127 -6.54 1.56 11.28
N PHE A 128 -6.46 1.96 10.02
CA PHE A 128 -7.16 1.28 8.93
C PHE A 128 -6.22 0.33 8.19
N ARG A 129 -6.23 -0.98 8.46
CA ARG A 129 -5.37 -1.95 7.75
C ARG A 129 -5.67 -1.99 6.24
N THR A 130 -4.65 -2.17 5.39
CA THR A 130 -4.79 -2.36 3.94
C THR A 130 -5.65 -3.59 3.61
N PHE A 131 -6.37 -3.58 2.49
CA PHE A 131 -7.20 -4.72 2.05
C PHE A 131 -6.34 -5.87 1.52
N LEU A 132 -6.32 -7.03 2.19
CA LEU A 132 -5.34 -8.11 1.97
C LEU A 132 -5.29 -8.59 0.52
N ALA A 133 -6.43 -8.77 -0.14
CA ALA A 133 -6.51 -9.23 -1.52
C ALA A 133 -6.61 -8.12 -2.57
N SER A 134 -6.64 -6.84 -2.15
CA SER A 134 -6.64 -5.72 -3.10
C SER A 134 -5.30 -5.61 -3.84
N GLY A 135 -5.39 -5.48 -5.17
CA GLY A 135 -4.23 -5.21 -6.02
C GLY A 135 -3.79 -3.74 -6.03
N GLN A 136 -4.51 -2.83 -5.37
CA GLN A 136 -4.25 -1.39 -5.46
C GLN A 136 -3.48 -0.81 -4.28
N GLU A 137 -3.58 -1.46 -3.12
CA GLU A 137 -2.94 -1.01 -1.89
C GLU A 137 -1.40 -0.91 -2.03
N SER A 138 -0.83 0.10 -1.40
CA SER A 138 0.61 0.31 -1.34
C SER A 138 1.23 -0.61 -0.28
N ARG A 139 2.00 -1.61 -0.73
CA ARG A 139 2.66 -2.61 0.14
C ARG A 139 3.87 -3.20 -0.56
N LEU A 140 4.62 -4.03 0.16
CA LEU A 140 5.63 -4.89 -0.44
C LEU A 140 4.98 -6.21 -0.85
N ALA A 141 5.14 -6.63 -2.10
CA ALA A 141 4.71 -7.93 -2.55
C ALA A 141 5.48 -8.42 -3.77
N VAL A 142 5.58 -9.73 -3.92
CA VAL A 142 5.98 -10.39 -5.17
C VAL A 142 5.02 -11.53 -5.43
N LYS A 143 4.55 -11.65 -6.67
CA LYS A 143 3.67 -12.73 -7.11
C LYS A 143 4.23 -13.30 -8.40
N ILE A 144 4.28 -14.62 -8.48
CA ILE A 144 4.62 -15.35 -9.70
C ILE A 144 3.46 -16.27 -10.05
N GLY A 145 3.03 -16.25 -11.31
CA GLY A 145 1.89 -17.04 -11.72
C GLY A 145 1.73 -17.11 -13.22
N ASP A 146 0.91 -18.06 -13.64
CA ASP A 146 0.55 -18.22 -15.03
C ASP A 146 -0.63 -17.33 -15.38
N LEU A 147 -0.49 -16.60 -16.49
CA LEU A 147 -1.56 -15.81 -17.07
C LEU A 147 -2.32 -16.69 -18.08
N SER A 148 -3.52 -17.17 -17.72
CA SER A 148 -4.34 -17.97 -18.63
C SER A 148 -4.96 -17.10 -19.74
N GLY A 149 -4.87 -17.58 -20.98
CA GLY A 149 -5.25 -16.84 -22.20
C GLY A 149 -4.07 -16.60 -23.16
N PHE A 150 -2.83 -16.70 -22.66
CA PHE A 150 -1.60 -16.71 -23.45
C PHE A 150 -0.79 -17.96 -23.06
N ARG A 151 -0.75 -19.00 -23.90
CA ARG A 151 0.09 -20.17 -23.62
C ARG A 151 1.56 -19.73 -23.55
N GLY A 152 2.23 -20.01 -22.44
CA GLY A 152 3.66 -19.73 -22.26
C GLY A 152 3.99 -18.37 -21.65
N THR A 153 3.09 -17.73 -20.90
CA THR A 153 3.36 -16.45 -20.22
C THR A 153 3.28 -16.59 -18.70
N THR A 154 4.39 -16.97 -18.08
CA THR A 154 4.59 -16.82 -16.63
C THR A 154 4.94 -15.36 -16.37
N ILE A 155 4.16 -14.69 -15.52
CA ILE A 155 4.38 -13.30 -15.14
C ILE A 155 4.92 -13.21 -13.73
N LEU A 156 5.75 -12.21 -13.48
CA LEU A 156 6.14 -11.80 -12.14
C LEU A 156 5.62 -10.38 -11.90
N ASP A 157 4.68 -10.26 -10.96
CA ASP A 157 4.16 -8.98 -10.49
C ASP A 157 4.88 -8.58 -9.21
N GLY A 158 5.63 -7.49 -9.24
CA GLY A 158 6.25 -6.87 -8.06
C GLY A 158 5.45 -5.66 -7.59
N ASN A 159 5.31 -5.48 -6.29
CA ASN A 159 4.80 -4.26 -5.66
C ASN A 159 5.86 -3.77 -4.68
N LEU A 160 6.43 -2.61 -4.95
CA LEU A 160 7.35 -1.92 -4.06
C LEU A 160 6.65 -0.68 -3.53
N GLY A 161 6.13 -0.79 -2.31
CA GLY A 161 5.48 0.33 -1.67
C GLY A 161 5.22 0.11 -0.20
N GLY A 162 4.61 1.12 0.40
CA GLY A 162 4.25 1.12 1.81
C GLY A 162 3.36 2.30 2.15
N ARG A 163 2.89 2.28 3.39
CA ARG A 163 2.08 3.34 3.98
C ARG A 163 2.59 3.61 5.38
N PHE A 164 2.76 4.88 5.70
CA PHE A 164 3.44 5.35 6.90
C PHE A 164 2.53 6.32 7.65
N GLY A 165 2.28 6.04 8.93
CA GLY A 165 1.62 6.98 9.81
C GLY A 165 2.53 8.18 10.09
N VAL A 166 2.02 9.39 9.89
CA VAL A 166 2.75 10.63 10.17
C VAL A 166 2.45 11.10 11.59
N VAL A 167 1.17 11.14 11.95
CA VAL A 167 0.71 11.56 13.28
C VAL A 167 -0.57 10.83 13.66
N ARG A 168 -0.70 10.45 14.93
CA ARG A 168 -1.93 9.89 15.51
C ARG A 168 -2.31 10.65 16.77
N PHE A 169 -3.60 10.88 16.96
CA PHE A 169 -4.19 11.16 18.26
C PHE A 169 -5.04 9.95 18.65
N GLY A 170 -4.55 9.12 19.57
CA GLY A 170 -5.10 7.79 19.79
C GLY A 170 -4.43 7.01 20.91
N ASN A 171 -4.79 5.74 21.04
CA ASN A 171 -4.16 4.83 21.99
C ASN A 171 -2.86 4.23 21.43
N ASP A 172 -2.13 3.52 22.29
CA ASP A 172 -0.85 2.87 21.96
C ASP A 172 -0.98 1.41 21.51
N ASP A 173 -2.19 0.94 21.18
CA ASP A 173 -2.37 -0.43 20.69
C ASP A 173 -1.62 -0.60 19.35
N PRO A 174 -0.57 -1.43 19.29
CA PRO A 174 0.26 -1.56 18.09
C PRO A 174 -0.42 -2.42 17.00
N PHE A 175 -1.48 -3.16 17.34
CA PHE A 175 -2.14 -4.10 16.44
C PHE A 175 -3.43 -3.53 15.86
N LEU A 176 -4.28 -2.99 16.71
CA LEU A 176 -5.60 -2.48 16.34
C LEU A 176 -5.84 -1.08 16.94
N PRO A 177 -4.95 -0.10 16.66
CA PRO A 177 -5.03 1.23 17.25
C PRO A 177 -6.36 1.91 16.98
N GLN A 178 -6.76 2.75 17.93
CA GLN A 178 -7.95 3.57 17.92
C GLN A 178 -7.56 5.05 17.95
N GLY A 179 -8.46 5.92 17.49
CA GLY A 179 -8.23 7.35 17.40
C GLY A 179 -8.30 7.86 15.97
N VAL A 180 -7.52 8.89 15.66
CA VAL A 180 -7.41 9.51 14.33
C VAL A 180 -5.95 9.57 13.93
N GLN A 181 -5.64 9.10 12.72
CA GLN A 181 -4.29 9.03 12.19
C GLN A 181 -4.22 9.57 10.77
N TRP A 182 -3.17 10.33 10.49
CA TRP A 182 -2.85 10.79 9.13
C TRP A 182 -1.71 9.93 8.58
N ASP A 183 -1.93 9.33 7.41
CA ASP A 183 -0.99 8.45 6.71
C ASP A 183 -0.58 9.05 5.36
N VAL A 184 0.64 8.72 4.93
CA VAL A 184 1.12 8.91 3.55
C VAL A 184 1.46 7.57 2.92
N GLU A 185 1.25 7.43 1.61
CA GLU A 185 1.54 6.19 0.88
C GLU A 185 2.30 6.43 -0.42
N GLY A 186 3.02 5.39 -0.85
CA GLY A 186 3.66 5.33 -2.16
C GLY A 186 3.87 3.89 -2.60
N SER A 187 3.65 3.59 -3.87
CA SER A 187 3.97 2.29 -4.47
C SER A 187 4.29 2.37 -5.96
N ALA A 188 5.16 1.46 -6.42
CA ALA A 188 5.37 1.13 -7.81
C ALA A 188 5.04 -0.37 -8.02
N LYS A 189 4.13 -0.67 -8.94
CA LYS A 189 3.64 -2.02 -9.22
C LYS A 189 4.09 -2.41 -10.62
N VAL A 190 5.14 -3.22 -10.70
CA VAL A 190 5.75 -3.65 -11.96
C VAL A 190 5.23 -5.02 -12.39
N ARG A 191 5.09 -5.23 -13.69
CA ARG A 191 4.88 -6.54 -14.30
C ARG A 191 6.04 -6.91 -15.20
N LEU A 192 6.63 -8.07 -14.93
CA LEU A 192 7.71 -8.67 -15.70
C LEU A 192 7.23 -9.90 -16.46
N ASP A 193 7.77 -10.10 -17.66
CA ASP A 193 7.50 -11.24 -18.52
C ASP A 193 8.64 -12.26 -18.46
N ILE A 194 8.51 -13.28 -17.61
CA ILE A 194 9.63 -14.19 -17.31
C ILE A 194 10.16 -14.92 -18.56
N PRO A 195 9.32 -15.47 -19.45
CA PRO A 195 9.79 -16.14 -20.66
C PRO A 195 10.41 -15.21 -21.71
N ASN A 196 10.17 -13.90 -21.63
CA ASN A 196 10.68 -12.90 -22.57
C ASN A 196 11.75 -12.04 -21.90
N ASP A 197 12.84 -12.67 -21.48
CA ASP A 197 14.03 -12.01 -20.90
C ASP A 197 13.76 -11.19 -19.62
N VAL A 198 12.65 -11.46 -18.94
CA VAL A 198 12.21 -10.71 -17.75
C VAL A 198 11.90 -9.24 -18.08
N ASP A 199 11.48 -8.97 -19.32
CA ASP A 199 11.13 -7.62 -19.79
C ASP A 199 10.04 -6.98 -18.95
N VAL A 200 10.15 -5.66 -18.75
CA VAL A 200 9.09 -4.87 -18.13
C VAL A 200 7.95 -4.69 -19.12
N ARG A 201 6.75 -5.17 -18.76
CA ARG A 201 5.54 -4.89 -19.53
C ARG A 201 4.93 -3.55 -19.17
N SER A 202 4.81 -3.30 -17.87
CA SER A 202 4.24 -2.06 -17.35
C SER A 202 4.64 -1.81 -15.90
N ALA A 203 4.52 -0.55 -15.50
CA ALA A 203 4.66 -0.10 -14.12
C ALA A 203 3.56 0.92 -13.78
N ASP A 204 2.78 0.60 -12.74
CA ASP A 204 1.77 1.48 -12.18
C ASP A 204 2.34 2.17 -10.93
N PHE A 205 2.37 3.49 -10.92
CA PHE A 205 2.78 4.31 -9.78
C PHE A 205 1.57 4.84 -9.05
N ARG A 206 1.62 4.79 -7.71
CA ARG A 206 0.60 5.35 -6.84
C ARG A 206 1.28 6.14 -5.72
N ALA A 207 0.77 7.33 -5.43
CA ALA A 207 1.21 8.14 -4.30
C ALA A 207 0.00 8.84 -3.70
N GLY A 208 -0.06 8.93 -2.38
CA GLY A 208 -1.27 9.42 -1.74
C GLY A 208 -1.14 9.73 -0.26
N THR A 209 -2.27 10.12 0.30
CA THR A 209 -2.43 10.49 1.70
C THR A 209 -3.83 10.15 2.17
N GLN A 210 -3.99 9.75 3.42
CA GLN A 210 -5.31 9.42 3.97
C GLN A 210 -5.41 9.76 5.45
N LEU A 211 -6.60 10.17 5.87
CA LEU A 211 -7.04 10.20 7.25
C LEU A 211 -7.71 8.88 7.58
N THR A 212 -7.30 8.23 8.64
CA THR A 212 -7.88 6.98 9.14
C THR A 212 -8.37 7.17 10.57
N TRP A 213 -9.48 6.53 10.92
CA TRP A 213 -10.01 6.63 12.27
C TRP A 213 -10.81 5.41 12.71
N SER A 214 -10.82 5.19 14.02
CA SER A 214 -11.62 4.20 14.71
C SER A 214 -12.05 4.77 16.06
N TYR A 215 -13.30 4.52 16.45
CA TYR A 215 -13.91 5.14 17.62
C TYR A 215 -13.75 4.24 18.84
N ARG A 216 -13.57 4.84 20.02
CA ARG A 216 -13.49 4.12 21.31
C ARG A 216 -14.73 3.25 21.56
N ASP A 217 -15.91 3.81 21.30
CA ASP A 217 -17.19 3.13 21.56
C ASP A 217 -17.58 2.11 20.47
N ALA A 218 -16.84 2.08 19.37
CA ALA A 218 -17.07 1.19 18.23
C ALA A 218 -15.73 0.75 17.61
N PRO A 219 -14.87 0.04 18.37
CA PRO A 219 -13.48 -0.24 17.97
C PRO A 219 -13.36 -1.25 16.83
N ASN A 220 -14.46 -1.95 16.54
CA ASN A 220 -14.60 -2.84 15.40
C ASN A 220 -14.87 -2.08 14.09
N HIS A 221 -15.28 -0.81 14.15
CA HIS A 221 -15.48 0.04 12.97
C HIS A 221 -14.24 0.87 12.69
N ARG A 222 -13.81 0.88 11.42
CA ARG A 222 -12.65 1.65 10.96
C ARG A 222 -12.93 2.30 9.63
N THR A 223 -12.59 3.56 9.51
CA THR A 223 -12.90 4.36 8.31
C THR A 223 -11.64 5.05 7.80
N ARG A 224 -11.58 5.27 6.49
CA ARG A 224 -10.56 6.07 5.84
C ARG A 224 -11.18 7.06 4.87
N PHE A 225 -10.58 8.24 4.78
CA PHE A 225 -10.83 9.22 3.73
C PHE A 225 -9.50 9.70 3.20
N GLY A 226 -9.30 9.68 1.89
CA GLY A 226 -7.97 9.95 1.34
C GLY A 226 -7.97 10.41 -0.09
N TYR A 227 -6.77 10.71 -0.54
CA TYR A 227 -6.44 11.10 -1.90
C TYR A 227 -5.30 10.21 -2.40
N TYR A 228 -5.37 9.79 -3.66
CA TYR A 228 -4.22 9.23 -4.34
C TYR A 228 -4.13 9.74 -5.79
N HIS A 229 -2.90 9.97 -6.22
CA HIS A 229 -2.52 10.04 -7.62
C HIS A 229 -2.14 8.65 -8.11
N LEU A 230 -2.54 8.31 -9.32
CA LEU A 230 -2.11 7.10 -10.00
C LEU A 230 -1.70 7.43 -11.44
N SER A 231 -0.59 6.86 -11.89
CA SER A 231 -0.17 6.85 -13.29
C SER A 231 0.32 5.47 -13.69
N SER A 232 0.17 5.11 -14.96
CA SER A 232 0.60 3.82 -15.48
C SER A 232 1.37 3.99 -16.77
N HIS A 233 2.49 3.29 -16.86
CA HIS A 233 3.45 3.41 -17.95
C HIS A 233 3.79 2.03 -18.50
N LEU A 234 3.90 1.92 -19.83
CA LEU A 234 4.44 0.74 -20.48
C LEU A 234 5.97 0.71 -20.31
N GLY A 235 6.53 -0.50 -20.23
CA GLY A 235 7.98 -0.68 -20.36
C GLY A 235 8.43 -0.37 -21.79
N ASP A 236 9.65 0.13 -21.92
CA ASP A 236 10.25 0.40 -23.22
C ASP A 236 10.58 -0.91 -23.95
N GLU A 237 10.98 -1.97 -23.24
CA GLU A 237 11.20 -3.29 -23.83
C GLU A 237 9.92 -3.84 -24.48
N PHE A 238 8.78 -3.67 -23.81
CA PHE A 238 7.47 -4.02 -24.37
C PHE A 238 7.15 -3.22 -25.64
N LEU A 239 7.43 -1.91 -25.67
CA LEU A 239 7.17 -1.07 -26.83
C LEU A 239 8.09 -1.42 -28.01
N LEU A 240 9.36 -1.74 -27.76
CA LEU A 240 10.29 -2.20 -28.78
C LEU A 240 9.84 -3.51 -29.43
N LYS A 241 9.30 -4.45 -28.63
CA LYS A 241 8.74 -5.72 -29.13
C LYS A 241 7.34 -5.56 -29.75
N ASN A 242 6.63 -4.46 -29.48
CA ASN A 242 5.28 -4.20 -29.95
C ASN A 242 5.14 -2.78 -30.56
N PRO A 243 5.82 -2.48 -31.69
CA PRO A 243 5.91 -1.11 -32.23
C PRO A 243 4.58 -0.53 -32.72
N THR A 244 3.56 -1.38 -32.93
CA THR A 244 2.21 -0.97 -33.31
C THR A 244 1.26 -0.82 -32.13
N TYR A 245 1.72 -1.06 -30.89
CA TYR A 245 0.90 -0.90 -29.70
C TYR A 245 0.72 0.59 -29.40
N ASP A 246 -0.54 1.04 -29.32
CA ASP A 246 -0.83 2.43 -29.01
C ASP A 246 -0.61 2.72 -27.52
N ARG A 247 0.32 3.62 -27.22
CA ARG A 247 0.69 3.95 -25.85
C ARG A 247 -0.43 4.76 -25.20
N LEU A 248 -1.07 4.14 -24.22
CA LEU A 248 -2.06 4.80 -23.38
C LEU A 248 -1.40 5.60 -22.27
N ASN A 249 -1.82 6.85 -22.09
CA ASN A 249 -1.46 7.64 -20.91
C ASN A 249 -2.54 7.49 -19.85
N TYR A 250 -2.45 6.45 -19.02
CA TYR A 250 -3.43 6.22 -17.96
C TYR A 250 -3.00 6.96 -16.68
N SER A 251 -3.78 7.97 -16.29
CA SER A 251 -3.57 8.73 -15.07
C SER A 251 -4.88 9.19 -14.47
N ARG A 252 -4.95 9.21 -13.14
CA ARG A 252 -6.11 9.67 -12.39
C ARG A 252 -5.75 10.18 -11.01
N ASP A 253 -6.53 11.16 -10.55
CA ASP A 253 -6.47 11.71 -9.19
C ASP A 253 -7.79 11.45 -8.50
N VAL A 254 -7.73 10.73 -7.38
CA VAL A 254 -8.90 10.06 -6.81
C VAL A 254 -9.06 10.42 -5.35
N ILE A 255 -10.28 10.79 -4.97
CA ILE A 255 -10.71 10.87 -3.57
C ILE A 255 -11.38 9.55 -3.21
N ILE A 256 -11.01 8.97 -2.08
CA ILE A 256 -11.56 7.72 -1.56
C ILE A 256 -12.29 7.92 -0.24
N LEU A 257 -13.36 7.16 -0.05
CA LEU A 257 -14.00 6.92 1.24
C LEU A 257 -14.15 5.41 1.42
N GLY A 258 -13.50 4.88 2.45
CA GLY A 258 -13.52 3.45 2.78
C GLY A 258 -13.98 3.20 4.20
N HIS A 259 -14.72 2.12 4.41
CA HIS A 259 -15.17 1.68 5.73
C HIS A 259 -14.97 0.17 5.86
N SER A 260 -14.59 -0.27 7.05
CA SER A 260 -14.44 -1.68 7.39
C SER A 260 -15.01 -1.97 8.77
N VAL A 261 -15.53 -3.19 8.92
CA VAL A 261 -16.11 -3.69 10.16
C VAL A 261 -15.49 -5.05 10.47
N PHE A 262 -14.93 -5.17 11.67
CA PHE A 262 -14.52 -6.46 12.22
C PHE A 262 -15.74 -7.16 12.83
N LEU A 263 -16.15 -8.28 12.24
CA LEU A 263 -17.24 -9.13 12.73
C LEU A 263 -16.79 -10.04 13.87
N SER A 264 -15.49 -10.32 13.92
CA SER A 264 -14.77 -10.96 15.01
C SER A 264 -13.34 -10.43 15.02
N GLU A 265 -12.51 -10.87 15.96
CA GLU A 265 -11.08 -10.51 16.01
C GLU A 265 -10.33 -10.82 14.71
N ARG A 266 -10.81 -11.79 13.91
CA ARG A 266 -10.13 -12.25 12.69
C ARG A 266 -10.87 -11.91 11.41
N THR A 267 -12.18 -11.64 11.52
CA THR A 267 -13.06 -11.52 10.36
C THR A 267 -13.36 -10.07 10.07
N ARG A 268 -13.00 -9.59 8.88
CA ARG A 268 -13.24 -8.22 8.43
C ARG A 268 -14.03 -8.21 7.13
N VAL A 269 -15.02 -7.34 7.06
CA VAL A 269 -15.69 -6.95 5.80
C VAL A 269 -15.45 -5.48 5.54
N TYR A 270 -15.37 -5.08 4.28
CA TYR A 270 -15.08 -3.70 3.93
C TYR A 270 -15.70 -3.29 2.60
N GLY A 271 -15.80 -1.97 2.43
CA GLY A 271 -16.18 -1.34 1.17
C GLY A 271 -15.46 0.01 1.02
N GLN A 272 -15.19 0.39 -0.22
CA GLN A 272 -14.62 1.67 -0.60
C GLN A 272 -15.25 2.17 -1.89
N VAL A 273 -15.52 3.47 -1.90
CA VAL A 273 -15.84 4.22 -3.12
C VAL A 273 -14.69 5.16 -3.44
N GLY A 274 -14.32 5.22 -4.71
CA GLY A 274 -13.38 6.19 -5.25
C GLY A 274 -14.04 7.05 -6.32
N TRP A 275 -13.80 8.36 -6.25
CA TRP A 275 -14.20 9.32 -7.26
C TRP A 275 -12.98 10.04 -7.80
N ALA A 276 -12.68 9.84 -9.08
CA ALA A 276 -11.61 10.53 -9.76
C ALA A 276 -12.11 11.88 -10.27
N PHE A 277 -11.54 12.97 -9.75
CA PHE A 277 -11.83 14.34 -10.19
C PHE A 277 -10.96 14.76 -11.36
N PHE A 278 -9.85 14.06 -11.58
CA PHE A 278 -9.06 14.15 -12.79
C PHE A 278 -8.82 12.75 -13.35
N THR A 279 -8.97 12.62 -14.66
CA THR A 279 -8.81 11.38 -15.43
C THR A 279 -8.32 11.72 -16.82
N THR A 280 -7.46 10.88 -17.40
CA THR A 280 -7.06 11.01 -18.81
C THR A 280 -7.87 10.08 -19.72
N VAL A 281 -7.74 8.77 -19.52
CA VAL A 281 -8.41 7.70 -20.30
C VAL A 281 -9.39 6.87 -19.47
N SER A 282 -9.37 7.02 -18.14
CA SER A 282 -10.29 6.35 -17.22
C SER A 282 -11.60 7.13 -17.05
N GLN A 283 -12.55 6.56 -16.31
CA GLN A 283 -13.79 7.21 -15.90
C GLN A 283 -13.76 7.49 -14.38
N PRO A 284 -14.64 8.35 -13.86
CA PRO A 284 -14.55 8.82 -12.49
C PRO A 284 -14.70 7.74 -11.41
N TRP A 285 -15.66 6.83 -11.55
CA TRP A 285 -16.10 6.02 -10.42
C TRP A 285 -15.43 4.64 -10.33
N GLU A 286 -15.07 4.26 -9.11
CA GLU A 286 -14.67 2.90 -8.74
C GLU A 286 -15.30 2.48 -7.42
N LEU A 287 -15.56 1.18 -7.29
CA LEU A 287 -16.03 0.56 -6.07
C LEU A 287 -15.19 -0.67 -5.77
N GLU A 288 -14.84 -0.86 -4.51
CA GLU A 288 -14.03 -1.98 -4.03
C GLU A 288 -14.66 -2.52 -2.75
N THR A 289 -14.73 -3.84 -2.61
CA THR A 289 -15.32 -4.50 -1.44
C THR A 289 -14.73 -5.89 -1.25
N GLY A 290 -14.73 -6.38 -0.03
CA GLY A 290 -14.15 -7.68 0.24
C GLY A 290 -14.42 -8.22 1.63
N PHE A 291 -13.90 -9.43 1.82
CA PHE A 291 -13.99 -10.23 3.02
C PHE A 291 -12.61 -10.80 3.35
N GLU A 292 -12.26 -10.79 4.62
CA GLU A 292 -10.98 -11.29 5.11
C GLU A 292 -11.17 -12.08 6.40
N TRP A 293 -10.36 -13.13 6.52
CA TRP A 293 -10.15 -13.91 7.72
C TRP A 293 -8.63 -14.06 7.91
N ALA A 294 -8.06 -13.38 8.91
CA ALA A 294 -6.62 -13.35 9.14
C ALA A 294 -6.29 -13.14 10.62
N PRO A 295 -5.09 -13.52 11.10
CA PRO A 295 -4.65 -13.12 12.43
C PRO A 295 -4.64 -11.59 12.55
N THR A 296 -4.94 -11.08 13.74
CA THR A 296 -4.82 -9.65 14.07
C THR A 296 -3.86 -9.38 15.22
N GLN A 297 -3.48 -10.43 15.95
CA GLN A 297 -2.58 -10.43 17.09
C GLN A 297 -1.28 -11.17 16.74
N PRO A 298 -0.19 -11.00 17.53
CA PRO A 298 1.06 -11.71 17.33
C PRO A 298 0.87 -13.22 17.24
N THR A 299 1.52 -13.82 16.25
CA THR A 299 1.42 -15.28 15.99
C THR A 299 2.65 -16.05 16.44
N GLY A 300 3.72 -15.34 16.84
CA GLY A 300 5.05 -15.90 17.01
C GLY A 300 5.53 -16.67 15.76
N PHE A 301 6.49 -17.59 15.94
CA PHE A 301 7.04 -18.39 14.84
C PHE A 301 6.06 -19.37 14.19
N ARG A 302 4.95 -19.72 14.86
CA ARG A 302 3.99 -20.70 14.34
C ARG A 302 3.21 -20.15 13.15
N GLY A 303 2.92 -18.85 13.14
CA GLY A 303 2.01 -18.25 12.16
C GLY A 303 0.60 -18.84 12.25
N GLU A 304 -0.28 -18.36 11.39
CA GLU A 304 -1.66 -18.82 11.30
C GLU A 304 -2.17 -18.79 9.84
N PRO A 305 -3.16 -19.62 9.48
CA PRO A 305 -3.76 -19.53 8.16
C PRO A 305 -4.49 -18.20 7.94
N PHE A 306 -4.60 -17.78 6.68
CA PHE A 306 -5.44 -16.64 6.28
C PHE A 306 -6.23 -16.94 5.01
N PHE A 307 -7.31 -16.17 4.81
CA PHE A 307 -8.15 -16.19 3.63
C PHE A 307 -8.68 -14.79 3.34
N ALA A 308 -8.66 -14.36 2.08
CA ALA A 308 -9.13 -13.05 1.67
C ALA A 308 -9.74 -13.08 0.27
N ILE A 309 -10.82 -12.32 0.08
CA ILE A 309 -11.46 -12.08 -1.20
C ILE A 309 -11.63 -10.57 -1.37
N ASP A 310 -11.26 -10.05 -2.53
CA ASP A 310 -11.44 -8.65 -2.91
C ASP A 310 -12.08 -8.57 -4.30
N GLY A 311 -13.03 -7.66 -4.46
CA GLY A 311 -13.66 -7.36 -5.74
C GLY A 311 -13.61 -5.85 -6.01
N ARG A 312 -13.18 -5.47 -7.20
CA ARG A 312 -13.14 -4.09 -7.65
C ARG A 312 -13.83 -3.93 -9.00
N ILE A 313 -14.80 -3.02 -9.06
CA ILE A 313 -15.51 -2.65 -10.28
C ILE A 313 -15.24 -1.19 -10.62
N ARG A 314 -15.24 -0.87 -11.92
CA ARG A 314 -14.84 0.44 -12.43
C ARG A 314 -15.77 0.90 -13.54
N GLN A 315 -16.12 2.17 -13.52
CA GLN A 315 -17.02 2.75 -14.50
C GLN A 315 -16.45 2.67 -15.93
N GLU A 316 -15.14 2.80 -16.12
CA GLU A 316 -14.51 2.73 -17.46
C GLU A 316 -14.56 1.34 -18.10
N LEU A 317 -15.05 0.34 -17.37
CA LEU A 317 -15.24 -1.03 -17.82
C LEU A 317 -16.72 -1.40 -17.85
N ASP A 318 -17.61 -0.42 -17.99
CA ASP A 318 -19.07 -0.61 -17.90
C ASP A 318 -19.49 -1.31 -16.60
N TRP A 319 -18.84 -0.93 -15.48
CA TRP A 319 -18.98 -1.56 -14.16
C TRP A 319 -18.52 -3.03 -14.10
N GLY A 320 -17.82 -3.49 -15.12
CA GLY A 320 -16.93 -4.64 -15.05
C GLY A 320 -15.71 -4.36 -14.15
N GLY A 321 -14.88 -5.38 -13.97
CA GLY A 321 -13.78 -5.28 -13.03
C GLY A 321 -13.03 -6.58 -12.84
N ALA A 322 -12.54 -6.80 -11.63
CA ALA A 322 -11.81 -7.99 -11.26
C ALA A 322 -12.11 -8.43 -9.84
N PHE A 323 -11.89 -9.70 -9.57
CA PHE A 323 -11.81 -10.20 -8.21
C PHE A 323 -10.52 -10.98 -7.98
N THR A 324 -10.09 -10.98 -6.73
CA THR A 324 -8.89 -11.64 -6.25
C THR A 324 -9.25 -12.50 -5.05
N VAL A 325 -8.74 -13.72 -5.02
CA VAL A 325 -8.79 -14.61 -3.85
C VAL A 325 -7.35 -14.89 -3.43
N GLN A 326 -7.05 -14.75 -2.14
CA GLN A 326 -5.77 -15.09 -1.56
C GLN A 326 -5.96 -16.00 -0.34
N THR A 327 -5.08 -16.99 -0.19
CA THR A 327 -5.06 -17.84 0.99
C THR A 327 -3.68 -18.43 1.21
N GLY A 328 -3.35 -18.76 2.45
CA GLY A 328 -2.05 -19.32 2.80
C GLY A 328 -1.76 -19.17 4.28
N TRP A 329 -0.52 -18.85 4.60
CA TRP A 329 -0.03 -18.68 5.96
C TRP A 329 0.42 -17.24 6.22
N ALA A 330 0.17 -16.76 7.42
CA ALA A 330 0.39 -15.40 7.86
C ALA A 330 1.15 -15.36 9.18
N TRP A 331 1.99 -14.34 9.35
CA TRP A 331 2.71 -14.06 10.59
C TRP A 331 2.54 -12.60 10.95
N ILE A 332 2.15 -12.32 12.19
CA ILE A 332 2.14 -10.97 12.76
C ILE A 332 3.30 -10.86 13.74
N GLY A 333 4.13 -9.83 13.54
CA GLY A 333 5.24 -9.51 14.42
C GLY A 333 4.80 -8.93 15.77
N ASP A 334 5.67 -9.03 16.77
CA ASP A 334 5.32 -8.78 18.17
C ASP A 334 5.16 -7.28 18.53
N ASP A 335 5.76 -6.35 17.78
CA ASP A 335 5.87 -4.94 18.21
C ASP A 335 5.11 -3.92 17.36
N ALA A 336 4.87 -4.18 16.07
CA ALA A 336 4.42 -3.16 15.12
C ALA A 336 3.26 -3.58 14.21
N GLY A 337 2.64 -4.74 14.47
CA GLY A 337 1.51 -5.23 13.68
C GLY A 337 1.86 -5.58 12.22
N HIS A 338 3.14 -5.62 11.87
CA HIS A 338 3.63 -6.03 10.56
C HIS A 338 3.14 -7.43 10.22
N LEU A 339 2.62 -7.59 9.01
CA LEU A 339 1.96 -8.81 8.57
C LEU A 339 2.69 -9.37 7.34
N LEU A 340 3.43 -10.47 7.55
CA LEU A 340 3.99 -11.26 6.46
C LEU A 340 2.98 -12.33 6.06
N ARG A 341 2.75 -12.50 4.76
CA ARG A 341 1.87 -13.54 4.20
C ARG A 341 2.55 -14.25 3.05
N ILE A 342 2.34 -15.55 2.99
CA ILE A 342 2.85 -16.41 1.93
C ILE A 342 1.73 -17.36 1.52
N GLY A 343 1.48 -17.52 0.22
CA GLY A 343 0.34 -18.34 -0.20
C GLY A 343 0.00 -18.28 -1.67
N LEU A 344 -1.20 -18.77 -1.97
CA LEU A 344 -1.77 -18.82 -3.31
C LEU A 344 -2.62 -17.59 -3.58
N GLN A 345 -2.59 -17.13 -4.83
CA GLN A 345 -3.48 -16.11 -5.36
C GLN A 345 -4.19 -16.62 -6.61
N TYR A 346 -5.49 -16.35 -6.67
CA TYR A 346 -6.27 -16.41 -7.88
C TYR A 346 -6.79 -15.02 -8.23
N TYR A 347 -6.61 -14.59 -9.47
CA TYR A 347 -7.11 -13.33 -10.01
C TYR A 347 -7.94 -13.61 -11.25
N ASN A 348 -9.07 -12.93 -11.41
CA ASN A 348 -9.85 -13.01 -12.65
C ASN A 348 -10.58 -11.70 -12.89
N GLY A 349 -10.32 -11.08 -14.04
CA GLY A 349 -10.93 -9.80 -14.37
C GLY A 349 -10.19 -8.97 -15.40
N ALA A 350 -10.58 -7.71 -15.50
CA ALA A 350 -9.81 -6.69 -16.20
C ALA A 350 -8.38 -6.60 -15.65
N SER A 351 -7.38 -6.28 -16.47
CA SER A 351 -5.97 -6.31 -16.10
C SER A 351 -5.68 -5.55 -14.82
N SER A 352 -4.83 -6.14 -13.97
CA SER A 352 -4.31 -5.48 -12.77
C SER A 352 -3.28 -4.40 -13.09
N GLN A 353 -2.84 -4.29 -14.34
CA GLN A 353 -1.91 -3.29 -14.85
C GLN A 353 -2.66 -2.29 -15.72
N LEU A 354 -2.64 -1.01 -15.36
CA LEU A 354 -3.61 -0.05 -15.89
C LEU A 354 -3.30 0.44 -17.30
N SER A 355 -2.07 0.28 -17.78
CA SER A 355 -1.71 0.43 -19.20
C SER A 355 -2.38 -0.64 -20.09
N PHE A 356 -2.91 -1.71 -19.48
CA PHE A 356 -3.67 -2.77 -20.13
C PHE A 356 -5.12 -2.85 -19.59
N TYR A 357 -5.68 -1.76 -19.04
CA TYR A 357 -6.93 -1.80 -18.26
C TYR A 357 -8.14 -2.44 -18.98
N GLN A 358 -8.19 -2.42 -20.31
CA GLN A 358 -9.26 -3.02 -21.12
C GLN A 358 -9.05 -4.52 -21.41
N LYS A 359 -7.88 -5.06 -21.11
CA LYS A 359 -7.57 -6.48 -21.31
C LYS A 359 -8.18 -7.29 -20.17
N TRP A 360 -8.65 -8.49 -20.50
CA TRP A 360 -9.08 -9.47 -19.51
C TRP A 360 -7.94 -10.43 -19.21
N GLU A 361 -7.81 -10.80 -17.95
CA GLU A 361 -6.74 -11.62 -17.42
C GLU A 361 -7.28 -12.58 -16.38
N GLN A 362 -6.73 -13.78 -16.37
CA GLN A 362 -6.88 -14.72 -15.28
C GLN A 362 -5.48 -15.15 -14.86
N GLN A 363 -5.21 -15.12 -13.56
CA GLN A 363 -3.90 -15.47 -13.00
C GLN A 363 -4.09 -16.48 -11.88
N VAL A 364 -3.27 -17.51 -11.86
CA VAL A 364 -3.12 -18.42 -10.71
C VAL A 364 -1.64 -18.45 -10.37
N GLY A 365 -1.31 -18.22 -9.11
CA GLY A 365 0.09 -18.11 -8.73
C GLY A 365 0.34 -18.20 -7.25
N PHE A 366 1.62 -18.09 -6.92
CA PHE A 366 2.13 -17.99 -5.56
C PHE A 366 2.58 -16.56 -5.28
N GLY A 367 2.39 -16.10 -4.06
CA GLY A 367 2.77 -14.76 -3.66
C GLY A 367 3.35 -14.69 -2.25
N ILE A 368 4.13 -13.64 -2.06
CA ILE A 368 4.61 -13.16 -0.77
C ILE A 368 4.14 -11.72 -0.64
N TRP A 369 3.52 -11.38 0.48
CA TRP A 369 3.03 -10.03 0.79
C TRP A 369 3.54 -9.62 2.16
N TYR A 370 3.92 -8.35 2.30
CA TYR A 370 4.30 -7.74 3.56
C TYR A 370 3.54 -6.43 3.71
N ASP A 371 2.63 -6.42 4.69
CA ASP A 371 1.76 -5.30 5.06
C ASP A 371 2.28 -4.66 6.37
N PHE A 372 2.12 -3.34 6.52
CA PHE A 372 2.75 -2.54 7.58
C PHE A 372 1.84 -2.21 8.73
#